data_AF-A0A916DP60-F1
#
_entry.id   AF-A0A916DP60-F1
#
_cell.length_a   1.000
_cell.length_b   1.000
_cell.length_c   1.000
_cell.angle_alpha   90.00
_cell.angle_beta   90.00
_cell.angle_gamma   90.00
#
_symmetry.space_group_name_H-M   'P 1'
#
loop_
_entity.id
_entity.type
_entity.pdbx_description
1 polymer ?
#
loop_
_entity_poly.entity_id
_entity_poly.type
_entity_poly.pdbx_seq_one_letter_code
_entity_poly.pdbx_strand_id
1 'polypeptide(L)'
;TAIENGFDYAVVGAPLIIADGLRGDSAAPVRIGGRHFEEVGIAREIAAADGLVVLTHFKCHELTGFGGALKNLGMGSAAREGKLAQHSSAAPIVDPSDCAACGDCVEACPAAAIEVGAVAVINEEPCIGCGHCIAVCPQGTIKVRWNESAGRLQEKMVEHFEGAVTGKGGRCVYLTFVTQVSPACDCYGHNDAPIVPDIGILASSDPVAIDQAAADLVNASEGFTGTALTCGHEPGGDKFRGVHPEIGWETQLDYAALRGLGSREYILKNIAER
;
A
#
# COMPACT_ATOMS: atom_id res chain seq x y z
N THR A 1 -9.78 5.95 -14.98
CA THR A 1 -9.82 6.42 -13.58
C THR A 1 -9.08 7.74 -13.36
N ALA A 2 -7.75 7.85 -13.46
CA ALA A 2 -7.06 9.10 -13.06
C ALA A 2 -7.56 10.36 -13.82
N ILE A 3 -7.63 10.30 -15.16
CA ILE A 3 -8.19 11.40 -15.97
C ILE A 3 -9.64 11.72 -15.59
N GLU A 4 -10.47 10.71 -15.38
CA GLU A 4 -11.89 10.88 -14.98
C GLU A 4 -12.04 11.55 -13.61
N ASN A 5 -11.01 11.47 -12.77
CA ASN A 5 -10.96 12.13 -11.46
C ASN A 5 -10.23 13.49 -11.51
N GLY A 6 -10.03 14.05 -12.70
CA GLY A 6 -9.47 15.40 -12.86
C GLY A 6 -7.95 15.50 -12.77
N PHE A 7 -7.22 14.37 -12.82
CA PHE A 7 -5.75 14.37 -12.88
C PHE A 7 -5.22 14.55 -14.31
N ASP A 8 -6.01 15.14 -15.21
CA ASP A 8 -5.55 15.43 -16.56
C ASP A 8 -4.66 16.67 -16.61
N TYR A 9 -3.80 16.74 -17.63
CA TYR A 9 -2.84 17.84 -17.80
C TYR A 9 -3.52 19.23 -17.89
N ALA A 10 -4.71 19.30 -18.50
CA ALA A 10 -5.42 20.56 -18.70
C ALA A 10 -5.98 21.12 -17.39
N VAL A 11 -6.27 20.26 -16.41
CA VAL A 11 -6.74 20.63 -15.07
C VAL A 11 -5.57 20.93 -14.14
N VAL A 12 -4.56 20.05 -14.09
CA VAL A 12 -3.51 20.12 -13.05
C VAL A 12 -2.24 20.87 -13.49
N GLY A 13 -2.04 21.07 -14.79
CA GLY A 13 -0.82 21.69 -15.32
C GLY A 13 0.44 20.84 -15.18
N ALA A 14 0.30 19.54 -14.91
CA ALA A 14 1.39 18.58 -14.77
C ALA A 14 1.06 17.27 -15.51
N PRO A 15 2.07 16.54 -16.04
CA PRO A 15 1.82 15.30 -16.76
C PRO A 15 1.33 14.19 -15.83
N LEU A 16 0.29 13.46 -16.27
CA LEU A 16 -0.11 12.21 -15.64
C LEU A 16 0.80 11.08 -16.11
N ILE A 17 1.42 10.39 -15.14
CA ILE A 17 2.33 9.27 -15.41
C ILE A 17 1.83 8.05 -14.64
N ILE A 18 1.59 6.94 -15.36
CA ILE A 18 1.39 5.63 -14.75
C ILE A 18 2.77 5.04 -14.50
N ALA A 19 3.24 5.14 -13.26
CA ALA A 19 4.66 4.99 -12.91
C ALA A 19 5.22 3.57 -13.11
N ASP A 20 4.37 2.54 -13.07
CA ASP A 20 4.69 1.13 -13.36
C ASP A 20 4.33 0.73 -14.80
N GLY A 21 4.09 1.72 -15.68
CA GLY A 21 3.75 1.50 -17.08
C GLY A 21 2.28 1.12 -17.29
N LEU A 22 1.81 1.18 -18.54
CA LEU A 22 0.40 0.95 -18.88
C LEU A 22 -0.09 -0.47 -18.57
N ARG A 23 0.83 -1.43 -18.40
CA ARG A 23 0.53 -2.83 -18.07
C ARG A 23 0.94 -3.23 -16.65
N GLY A 24 1.55 -2.31 -15.88
CA GLY A 24 2.04 -2.56 -14.53
C GLY A 24 3.29 -3.43 -14.44
N ASP A 25 4.03 -3.56 -15.53
CA ASP A 25 5.23 -4.41 -15.69
C ASP A 25 6.56 -3.60 -15.68
N SER A 26 6.49 -2.28 -15.56
CA SER A 26 7.68 -1.41 -15.47
C SER A 26 8.13 -1.25 -14.01
N ALA A 27 8.92 -2.22 -13.55
CA ALA A 27 9.56 -2.18 -12.24
C ALA A 27 11.06 -1.83 -12.34
N ALA A 28 11.57 -1.24 -11.26
CA ALA A 28 12.99 -1.11 -10.97
C ALA A 28 13.29 -1.90 -9.68
N PRO A 29 14.27 -2.82 -9.71
CA PRO A 29 14.72 -3.50 -8.52
C PRO A 29 15.45 -2.53 -7.58
N VAL A 30 15.04 -2.48 -6.31
CA VAL A 30 15.67 -1.65 -5.28
C VAL A 30 16.07 -2.51 -4.09
N ARG A 31 17.37 -2.64 -3.86
CA ARG A 31 17.93 -3.40 -2.74
C ARG A 31 17.73 -2.65 -1.42
N ILE A 32 17.16 -3.33 -0.43
CA ILE A 32 16.83 -2.77 0.88
C ILE A 32 17.38 -3.60 2.05
N GLY A 33 17.68 -4.89 1.85
CA GLY A 33 18.09 -5.79 2.94
C GLY A 33 17.02 -5.86 4.04
N GLY A 34 15.76 -6.00 3.64
CA GLY A 34 14.60 -6.16 4.51
C GLY A 34 14.55 -7.53 5.19
N ARG A 35 13.61 -7.69 6.11
CA ARG A 35 13.34 -8.98 6.76
C ARG A 35 12.69 -9.97 5.79
N HIS A 36 11.80 -9.49 4.94
CA HIS A 36 11.05 -10.33 3.98
C HIS A 36 11.67 -10.31 2.60
N PHE A 37 12.24 -9.16 2.20
CA PHE A 37 12.83 -8.97 0.89
C PHE A 37 14.24 -8.38 0.97
N GLU A 38 15.19 -9.04 0.32
CA GLU A 38 16.51 -8.43 0.07
C GLU A 38 16.37 -7.23 -0.89
N GLU A 39 15.44 -7.34 -1.84
CA GLU A 39 15.17 -6.38 -2.91
C GLU A 39 13.66 -6.32 -3.20
N VAL A 40 13.14 -5.11 -3.45
CA VAL A 40 11.72 -4.86 -3.77
C VAL A 40 11.57 -4.23 -5.15
N GLY A 41 10.49 -4.58 -5.85
CA GLY A 41 10.14 -4.02 -7.16
C GLY A 41 9.31 -2.75 -7.03
N ILE A 42 9.91 -1.61 -7.35
CA ILE A 42 9.27 -0.28 -7.30
C ILE A 42 8.96 0.20 -8.72
N ALA A 43 7.82 0.84 -8.91
CA ALA A 43 7.44 1.52 -10.15
C ALA A 43 8.61 2.38 -10.66
N ARG A 44 9.06 2.13 -11.89
CA ARG A 44 10.33 2.65 -12.42
C ARG A 44 10.44 4.17 -12.31
N GLU A 45 9.36 4.90 -12.60
CA GLU A 45 9.38 6.36 -12.54
C GLU A 45 9.46 6.90 -11.11
N ILE A 46 8.90 6.19 -10.13
CA ILE A 46 9.07 6.53 -8.70
C ILE A 46 10.52 6.25 -8.27
N ALA A 47 11.08 5.11 -8.68
CA ALA A 47 12.47 4.77 -8.39
C ALA A 47 13.46 5.77 -9.03
N ALA A 48 13.15 6.31 -10.21
CA ALA A 48 13.98 7.29 -10.91
C ALA A 48 13.85 8.74 -10.40
N ALA A 49 12.76 9.08 -9.69
CA ALA A 49 12.53 10.46 -9.22
C ALA A 49 13.62 10.98 -8.27
N ASP A 50 13.92 12.28 -8.31
CA ASP A 50 14.93 12.90 -7.41
C ASP A 50 14.41 13.18 -5.98
N GLY A 51 13.09 13.20 -5.82
CA GLY A 51 12.36 13.48 -4.59
C GLY A 51 10.86 13.25 -4.79
N LEU A 52 10.09 13.25 -3.69
CA LEU A 52 8.67 12.92 -3.69
C LEU A 52 7.86 13.94 -2.87
N VAL A 53 6.73 14.36 -3.41
CA VAL A 53 5.64 15.00 -2.66
C VAL A 53 4.50 13.99 -2.59
N VAL A 54 4.25 13.44 -1.40
CA VAL A 54 3.31 12.34 -1.19
C VAL A 54 2.02 12.89 -0.61
N LEU A 55 0.95 12.87 -1.41
CA LEU A 55 -0.39 13.26 -0.98
C LEU A 55 -1.16 12.03 -0.51
N THR A 56 -1.64 12.04 0.73
CA THR A 56 -2.31 10.90 1.35
C THR A 56 -3.65 11.32 1.94
N HIS A 57 -4.71 10.61 1.59
CA HIS A 57 -5.94 10.59 2.38
C HIS A 57 -5.78 9.59 3.53
N PHE A 58 -6.06 9.99 4.77
CA PHE A 58 -5.98 9.13 5.95
C PHE A 58 -7.36 8.54 6.29
N LYS A 59 -7.41 7.21 6.46
CA LYS A 59 -8.63 6.40 6.56
C LYS A 59 -8.34 5.09 7.27
N CYS A 60 -9.38 4.37 7.71
CA CYS A 60 -9.24 3.01 8.22
C CYS A 60 -8.89 2.01 7.10
N HIS A 61 -8.43 0.82 7.50
CA HIS A 61 -8.08 -0.24 6.57
C HIS A 61 -8.19 -1.63 7.20
N GLU A 62 -8.78 -2.58 6.50
CA GLU A 62 -9.14 -3.91 6.98
C GLU A 62 -7.95 -4.84 7.24
N LEU A 63 -6.76 -4.51 6.71
CA LEU A 63 -5.53 -5.29 6.90
C LEU A 63 -4.41 -4.53 7.62
N THR A 64 -4.51 -3.21 7.74
CA THR A 64 -3.45 -2.36 8.32
C THR A 64 -3.96 -1.45 9.41
N GLY A 65 -5.26 -1.51 9.73
CA GLY A 65 -5.98 -0.70 10.70
C GLY A 65 -6.24 0.71 10.20
N PHE A 66 -5.22 1.36 9.63
CA PHE A 66 -5.34 2.60 8.87
C PHE A 66 -4.45 2.58 7.62
N GLY A 67 -4.79 3.43 6.64
CA GLY A 67 -4.01 3.70 5.44
C GLY A 67 -3.42 5.10 5.45
N GLY A 68 -2.21 5.25 5.98
CA GLY A 68 -1.45 6.51 6.01
C GLY A 68 -0.42 6.62 4.88
N ALA A 69 0.56 7.50 5.05
CA ALA A 69 1.65 7.74 4.11
C ALA A 69 2.47 6.48 3.84
N LEU A 70 2.72 5.66 4.88
CA LEU A 70 3.43 4.39 4.75
C LEU A 70 2.69 3.44 3.82
N LYS A 71 1.39 3.22 4.05
CA LYS A 71 0.56 2.36 3.21
C LYS A 71 0.40 2.90 1.81
N ASN A 72 0.15 4.21 1.69
CA ASN A 72 -0.07 4.86 0.41
C ASN A 72 1.16 4.69 -0.49
N LEU A 73 2.33 5.11 -0.04
CA LEU A 73 3.53 5.00 -0.85
C LEU A 73 4.03 3.55 -0.95
N GLY A 74 4.05 2.78 0.13
CA GLY A 74 4.56 1.40 0.12
C GLY A 74 3.78 0.46 -0.80
N MET A 75 2.45 0.48 -0.73
CA MET A 75 1.63 -0.33 -1.63
C MET A 75 1.43 0.34 -2.99
N GLY A 76 1.27 1.66 -3.03
CA GLY A 76 0.98 2.42 -4.24
C GLY A 76 2.15 2.50 -5.21
N SER A 77 3.39 2.52 -4.71
CA SER A 77 4.60 2.57 -5.54
C SER A 77 5.12 1.20 -5.97
N ALA A 78 4.64 0.12 -5.36
CA ALA A 78 5.01 -1.22 -5.79
C ALA A 78 4.48 -1.48 -7.20
N ALA A 79 5.29 -2.05 -8.08
CA ALA A 79 4.79 -2.55 -9.37
C ALA A 79 3.81 -3.73 -9.12
N ARG A 80 3.15 -4.22 -10.18
CA ARG A 80 2.18 -5.32 -10.03
C ARG A 80 2.77 -6.53 -9.30
N GLU A 81 4.03 -6.88 -9.58
CA GLU A 81 4.77 -7.93 -8.86
C GLU A 81 4.94 -7.65 -7.36
N GLY A 82 5.33 -6.43 -6.98
CA GLY A 82 5.52 -6.05 -5.58
C GLY A 82 4.22 -6.03 -4.79
N LYS A 83 3.13 -5.57 -5.41
CA LYS A 83 1.78 -5.65 -4.82
C LYS A 83 1.41 -7.11 -4.53
N LEU A 84 1.72 -8.02 -5.44
CA LEU A 84 1.46 -9.46 -5.25
C LEU A 84 2.31 -10.04 -4.11
N ALA A 85 3.60 -9.69 -4.05
CA ALA A 85 4.51 -10.15 -3.02
C ALA A 85 4.10 -9.69 -1.60
N GLN A 86 3.48 -8.51 -1.48
CA GLN A 86 2.92 -8.00 -0.22
C GLN A 86 1.73 -8.81 0.30
N HIS A 87 0.95 -9.44 -0.59
CA HIS A 87 -0.32 -10.10 -0.24
C HIS A 87 -0.25 -11.63 -0.17
N SER A 88 0.85 -12.24 -0.59
CA SER A 88 0.99 -13.69 -0.62
C SER A 88 2.28 -14.17 0.02
N SER A 89 2.18 -15.31 0.70
CA SER A 89 3.32 -16.07 1.22
C SER A 89 3.63 -17.31 0.39
N ALA A 90 2.83 -17.58 -0.66
CA ALA A 90 2.89 -18.80 -1.45
C ALA A 90 2.80 -18.50 -2.95
N ALA A 91 3.12 -19.50 -3.76
CA ALA A 91 2.95 -19.41 -5.20
C ALA A 91 1.49 -19.09 -5.58
N PRO A 92 1.24 -18.32 -6.65
CA PRO A 92 -0.11 -18.14 -7.19
C PRO A 92 -0.82 -19.47 -7.47
N ILE A 93 -2.15 -19.41 -7.62
CA ILE A 93 -2.98 -20.57 -7.98
C ILE A 93 -3.61 -20.35 -9.36
N VAL A 94 -3.72 -21.41 -10.16
CA VAL A 94 -4.37 -21.35 -11.47
C VAL A 94 -5.82 -21.82 -11.32
N ASP A 95 -6.77 -21.01 -11.78
CA ASP A 95 -8.15 -21.44 -12.01
C ASP A 95 -8.21 -22.25 -13.32
N PRO A 96 -8.50 -23.55 -13.26
CA PRO A 96 -8.48 -24.40 -14.44
C PRO A 96 -9.66 -24.17 -15.38
N SER A 97 -10.74 -23.52 -14.93
CA SER A 97 -12.00 -23.43 -15.69
C SER A 97 -11.86 -22.67 -17.02
N ASP A 98 -11.10 -21.57 -17.01
CA ASP A 98 -10.90 -20.70 -18.18
C ASP A 98 -9.44 -20.70 -18.67
N CYS A 99 -8.61 -21.65 -18.21
CA CYS A 99 -7.20 -21.69 -18.59
C CYS A 99 -7.06 -22.21 -20.03
N ALA A 100 -6.63 -21.33 -20.95
CA ALA A 100 -6.44 -21.68 -22.36
C ALA A 100 -5.15 -22.49 -22.65
N ALA A 101 -4.36 -22.83 -21.63
CA ALA A 101 -3.07 -23.53 -21.77
C ALA A 101 -2.12 -22.90 -22.82
N CYS A 102 -2.14 -21.56 -22.95
CA CYS A 102 -1.44 -20.83 -24.01
C CYS A 102 0.09 -20.79 -23.89
N GLY A 103 0.65 -20.98 -22.68
CA GLY A 103 2.10 -20.98 -22.47
C GLY A 103 2.72 -19.64 -22.08
N ASP A 104 2.02 -18.51 -22.22
CA ASP A 104 2.57 -17.17 -21.91
C ASP A 104 3.18 -17.10 -20.50
N CYS A 105 2.52 -17.71 -19.51
CA CYS A 105 3.02 -17.76 -18.14
C CYS A 105 4.33 -18.53 -17.96
N VAL A 106 4.61 -19.53 -18.81
CA VAL A 106 5.85 -20.31 -18.79
C VAL A 106 7.01 -19.47 -19.29
N GLU A 107 6.84 -18.83 -20.46
CA GLU A 107 7.86 -17.96 -21.05
C GLU A 107 8.23 -16.80 -20.11
N ALA A 108 7.24 -16.31 -19.39
CA ALA A 108 7.38 -15.17 -18.52
C ALA A 108 7.85 -15.54 -17.09
N CYS A 109 8.00 -16.83 -16.76
CA CYS A 109 8.44 -17.26 -15.43
C CYS A 109 9.97 -17.25 -15.30
N PRO A 110 10.59 -16.31 -14.54
CA PRO A 110 12.04 -16.23 -14.41
C PRO A 110 12.63 -17.42 -13.64
N ALA A 111 11.82 -18.11 -12.85
CA ALA A 111 12.23 -19.25 -12.05
C ALA A 111 11.94 -20.61 -12.71
N ALA A 112 11.45 -20.63 -13.96
CA ALA A 112 11.01 -21.84 -14.66
C ALA A 112 10.08 -22.73 -13.82
N ALA A 113 9.23 -22.11 -13.01
CA ALA A 113 8.39 -22.77 -12.01
C ALA A 113 7.04 -23.24 -12.56
N ILE A 114 6.79 -23.11 -13.88
CA ILE A 114 5.46 -23.31 -14.46
C ILE A 114 5.54 -24.33 -15.58
N GLU A 115 4.63 -25.30 -15.54
CA GLU A 115 4.44 -26.31 -16.58
C GLU A 115 3.04 -26.16 -17.19
N VAL A 116 2.89 -26.46 -18.48
CA VAL A 116 1.60 -26.40 -19.17
C VAL A 116 1.29 -27.75 -19.78
N GLY A 117 0.23 -28.37 -19.26
CA GLY A 117 -0.41 -29.55 -19.83
C GLY A 117 -1.78 -29.18 -20.37
N ALA A 118 -2.84 -29.82 -19.86
CA ALA A 118 -4.21 -29.42 -20.12
C ALA A 118 -4.55 -28.02 -19.54
N VAL A 119 -3.88 -27.65 -18.45
CA VAL A 119 -3.90 -26.32 -17.83
C VAL A 119 -2.49 -25.99 -17.33
N ALA A 120 -2.24 -24.72 -17.02
CA ALA A 120 -0.99 -24.31 -16.37
C ALA A 120 -0.95 -24.80 -14.91
N VAL A 121 0.21 -25.26 -14.46
CA VAL A 121 0.49 -25.70 -13.09
C VAL A 121 1.74 -24.98 -12.59
N ILE A 122 1.67 -24.39 -11.39
CA ILE A 122 2.78 -23.67 -10.78
C ILE A 122 3.39 -24.55 -9.69
N ASN A 123 4.65 -24.92 -9.87
CA ASN A 123 5.46 -25.63 -8.90
C ASN A 123 5.88 -24.64 -7.80
N GLU A 124 5.44 -24.88 -6.56
CA GLU A 124 5.64 -23.93 -5.46
C GLU A 124 7.12 -23.81 -5.04
N GLU A 125 7.88 -24.89 -5.13
CA GLU A 125 9.27 -24.96 -4.66
C GLU A 125 10.23 -24.03 -5.42
N PRO A 126 10.27 -24.02 -6.77
CA PRO A 126 11.04 -23.02 -7.52
C PRO A 126 10.35 -21.66 -7.59
N CYS A 127 9.09 -21.51 -7.18
CA CYS A 127 8.36 -20.25 -7.33
C CYS A 127 8.87 -19.17 -6.37
N ILE A 128 9.43 -18.10 -6.91
CA ILE A 128 9.90 -16.94 -6.14
C ILE A 128 8.80 -15.93 -5.80
N GLY A 129 7.53 -16.23 -6.11
CA GLY A 129 6.40 -15.34 -5.78
C GLY A 129 6.34 -14.01 -6.55
N CYS A 130 7.12 -13.84 -7.63
CA CYS A 130 7.17 -12.58 -8.39
C CYS A 130 5.83 -12.20 -9.06
N GLY A 131 4.91 -13.13 -9.25
CA GLY A 131 3.59 -12.82 -9.82
C GLY A 131 3.58 -12.42 -11.31
N HIS A 132 4.71 -12.55 -12.01
CA HIS A 132 4.80 -12.21 -13.44
C HIS A 132 3.85 -13.05 -14.30
N CYS A 133 3.61 -14.32 -13.92
CA CYS A 133 2.62 -15.18 -14.55
C CYS A 133 1.17 -14.64 -14.43
N ILE A 134 0.82 -14.04 -13.28
CA ILE A 134 -0.45 -13.33 -13.10
C ILE A 134 -0.51 -12.12 -14.04
N ALA A 135 0.63 -11.44 -14.22
CA ALA A 135 0.72 -10.25 -15.04
C ALA A 135 0.38 -10.51 -16.51
N VAL A 136 0.96 -11.57 -17.06
CA VAL A 136 0.89 -11.89 -18.49
C VAL A 136 -0.32 -12.74 -18.87
N CYS A 137 -1.02 -13.38 -17.93
CA CYS A 137 -2.11 -14.30 -18.24
C CYS A 137 -3.28 -13.57 -18.94
N PRO A 138 -3.55 -13.84 -20.23
CA PRO A 138 -4.59 -13.12 -20.98
C PRO A 138 -6.01 -13.48 -20.52
N GLN A 139 -6.19 -14.68 -19.97
CA GLN A 139 -7.46 -15.15 -19.42
C GLN A 139 -7.65 -14.70 -17.95
N GLY A 140 -6.61 -14.14 -17.33
CA GLY A 140 -6.63 -13.73 -15.93
C GLY A 140 -6.88 -14.89 -14.95
N THR A 141 -6.62 -16.14 -15.33
CA THR A 141 -6.92 -17.32 -14.50
C THR A 141 -5.92 -17.59 -13.39
N ILE A 142 -4.74 -16.99 -13.45
CA ILE A 142 -3.75 -17.10 -12.38
C ILE A 142 -4.09 -16.06 -11.31
N LYS A 143 -4.40 -16.52 -10.10
CA LYS A 143 -4.88 -15.72 -8.97
C LYS A 143 -3.87 -15.72 -7.82
N VAL A 144 -3.87 -14.63 -7.07
CA VAL A 144 -3.13 -14.49 -5.81
C VAL A 144 -3.75 -15.41 -4.76
N ARG A 145 -2.91 -16.07 -3.95
CA ARG A 145 -3.38 -16.64 -2.68
C ARG A 145 -3.34 -15.55 -1.61
N TRP A 146 -4.52 -15.08 -1.20
CA TRP A 146 -4.72 -14.09 -0.15
C TRP A 146 -4.58 -14.73 1.24
N ASN A 147 -3.41 -15.28 1.54
CA ASN A 147 -3.15 -16.06 2.76
C ASN A 147 -2.12 -15.40 3.70
N GLU A 148 -1.70 -14.17 3.42
CA GLU A 148 -0.73 -13.46 4.27
C GLU A 148 -1.40 -12.90 5.53
N SER A 149 -0.69 -12.94 6.66
CA SER A 149 -1.20 -12.34 7.89
C SER A 149 -1.14 -10.81 7.83
N ALA A 150 -2.09 -10.13 8.48
CA ALA A 150 -2.14 -8.68 8.53
C ALA A 150 -0.80 -8.05 8.99
N GLY A 151 -0.15 -8.65 10.00
CA GLY A 151 1.14 -8.18 10.49
C GLY A 151 2.26 -8.32 9.46
N ARG A 152 2.39 -9.48 8.81
CA ARG A 152 3.42 -9.68 7.77
C ARG A 152 3.18 -8.79 6.54
N LEU A 153 1.92 -8.61 6.13
CA LEU A 153 1.56 -7.68 5.06
C LEU A 153 2.02 -6.26 5.39
N GLN A 154 1.78 -5.79 6.62
CA GLN A 154 2.24 -4.48 7.07
C GLN A 154 3.77 -4.36 7.00
N GLU A 155 4.51 -5.39 7.43
CA GLU A 155 5.98 -5.39 7.35
C GLU A 155 6.48 -5.35 5.90
N LYS A 156 5.91 -6.19 5.02
CA LYS A 156 6.22 -6.24 3.59
C LYS A 156 5.90 -4.91 2.88
N MET A 157 4.82 -4.26 3.26
CA MET A 157 4.40 -2.96 2.74
C MET A 157 5.40 -1.85 3.14
N VAL A 158 5.88 -1.87 4.39
CA VAL A 158 6.93 -0.95 4.87
C VAL A 158 8.25 -1.18 4.13
N GLU A 159 8.61 -2.42 3.79
CA GLU A 159 9.79 -2.70 2.96
C GLU A 159 9.67 -2.10 1.55
N HIS A 160 8.47 -2.13 0.96
CA HIS A 160 8.26 -1.44 -0.33
C HIS A 160 8.27 0.09 -0.17
N PHE A 161 7.81 0.62 0.97
CA PHE A 161 7.95 2.04 1.27
C PHE A 161 9.43 2.44 1.31
N GLU A 162 10.28 1.65 1.97
CA GLU A 162 11.73 1.86 2.00
C GLU A 162 12.34 1.88 0.59
N GLY A 163 11.95 0.93 -0.26
CA GLY A 163 12.36 0.90 -1.66
C GLY A 163 11.97 2.18 -2.41
N ALA A 164 10.77 2.69 -2.18
CA ALA A 164 10.26 3.91 -2.85
C ALA A 164 11.04 5.18 -2.48
N VAL A 165 11.53 5.27 -1.24
CA VAL A 165 12.28 6.44 -0.74
C VAL A 165 13.80 6.29 -0.86
N THR A 166 14.29 5.11 -1.18
CA THR A 166 15.71 4.86 -1.40
C THR A 166 16.23 5.70 -2.58
N GLY A 167 17.40 6.32 -2.39
CA GLY A 167 18.03 7.18 -3.40
C GLY A 167 17.50 8.62 -3.46
N LYS A 168 16.46 8.98 -2.69
CA LYS A 168 15.90 10.36 -2.70
C LYS A 168 16.68 11.36 -1.83
N GLY A 169 17.61 10.89 -1.00
CA GLY A 169 18.46 11.75 -0.16
C GLY A 169 17.66 12.63 0.82
N GLY A 170 16.56 12.11 1.37
CA GLY A 170 15.69 12.84 2.29
C GLY A 170 14.76 13.88 1.63
N ARG A 171 14.71 13.93 0.29
CA ARG A 171 13.83 14.86 -0.46
C ARG A 171 12.40 14.33 -0.59
N CYS A 172 11.84 13.88 0.53
CA CYS A 172 10.46 13.43 0.61
C CYS A 172 9.68 14.33 1.57
N VAL A 173 8.51 14.79 1.14
CA VAL A 173 7.55 15.49 2.00
C VAL A 173 6.20 14.81 1.89
N TYR A 174 5.55 14.66 3.02
CA TYR A 174 4.27 13.97 3.17
C TYR A 174 3.21 14.98 3.59
N LEU A 175 2.11 15.00 2.85
CA LEU A 175 0.92 15.78 3.14
C LEU A 175 -0.23 14.81 3.36
N THR A 176 -0.73 14.74 4.59
CA THR A 176 -1.76 13.78 5.00
C THR A 176 -3.04 14.53 5.34
N PHE A 177 -4.08 14.29 4.55
CA PHE A 177 -5.44 14.79 4.72
C PHE A 177 -6.19 13.87 5.67
N VAL A 178 -6.45 14.35 6.88
CA VAL A 178 -7.23 13.66 7.91
C VAL A 178 -8.63 14.26 7.91
N THR A 179 -9.34 13.97 6.83
CA THR A 179 -10.70 14.45 6.54
C THR A 179 -11.49 13.27 6.03
N GLN A 180 -12.79 13.19 6.31
CA GLN A 180 -13.67 12.12 5.81
C GLN A 180 -13.09 10.72 6.09
N VAL A 181 -12.58 10.52 7.31
CA VAL A 181 -11.90 9.29 7.74
C VAL A 181 -12.87 8.11 7.62
N SER A 182 -12.78 7.38 6.50
CA SER A 182 -13.68 6.29 6.15
C SER A 182 -13.34 5.00 6.87
N PRO A 183 -14.31 4.08 7.05
CA PRO A 183 -14.06 2.80 7.70
C PRO A 183 -13.34 1.77 6.81
N ALA A 184 -13.33 1.99 5.49
CA ALA A 184 -12.75 1.08 4.51
C ALA A 184 -11.70 1.76 3.62
N CYS A 185 -10.89 0.95 2.95
CA CYS A 185 -9.86 1.44 2.02
C CYS A 185 -10.47 2.16 0.80
N ASP A 186 -9.86 3.26 0.39
CA ASP A 186 -10.22 4.03 -0.82
C ASP A 186 -10.10 3.23 -2.15
N CYS A 187 -9.54 2.01 -2.12
CA CYS A 187 -9.54 1.15 -3.30
C CYS A 187 -10.91 0.55 -3.60
N TYR A 188 -11.85 0.62 -2.66
CA TYR A 188 -13.21 0.15 -2.87
C TYR A 188 -13.96 1.13 -3.77
N GLY A 189 -14.84 0.60 -4.63
CA GLY A 189 -15.69 1.43 -5.50
C GLY A 189 -16.81 2.18 -4.77
N HIS A 190 -16.81 2.19 -3.44
CA HIS A 190 -17.76 2.86 -2.58
C HIS A 190 -17.05 3.39 -1.33
N ASN A 191 -17.68 4.36 -0.68
CA ASN A 191 -17.26 4.86 0.62
C ASN A 191 -18.47 4.94 1.56
N ASP A 192 -18.25 4.74 2.85
CA ASP A 192 -19.27 4.82 3.90
C ASP A 192 -19.10 6.10 4.73
N ALA A 193 -20.00 6.36 5.68
CA ALA A 193 -19.93 7.51 6.55
C ALA A 193 -18.59 7.57 7.33
N PRO A 194 -17.97 8.77 7.47
CA PRO A 194 -16.74 8.92 8.22
C PRO A 194 -16.95 8.54 9.70
N ILE A 195 -15.89 8.10 10.38
CA ILE A 195 -15.97 7.67 11.78
C ILE A 195 -15.65 8.76 12.81
N VAL A 196 -15.03 9.86 12.38
CA VAL A 196 -14.67 11.03 13.20
C VAL A 196 -14.86 12.33 12.38
N PRO A 197 -14.99 13.50 13.02
CA PRO A 197 -14.96 14.80 12.33
C PRO A 197 -13.68 15.03 11.52
N ASP A 198 -13.75 15.95 10.56
CA ASP A 198 -12.56 16.43 9.84
C ASP A 198 -11.58 17.10 10.81
N ILE A 199 -10.33 16.65 10.79
CA ILE A 199 -9.25 17.15 11.65
C ILE A 199 -8.41 18.19 10.91
N GLY A 200 -8.09 17.95 9.63
CA GLY A 200 -7.36 18.88 8.79
C GLY A 200 -6.25 18.23 7.98
N ILE A 201 -5.18 18.99 7.72
CA ILE A 201 -4.05 18.56 6.88
C ILE A 201 -2.77 18.62 7.70
N LEU A 202 -2.05 17.50 7.75
CA LEU A 202 -0.73 17.38 8.36
C LEU A 202 0.36 17.45 7.29
N ALA A 203 1.52 17.98 7.68
CA ALA A 203 2.70 18.04 6.84
C ALA A 203 3.94 17.62 7.62
N SER A 204 4.78 16.77 7.02
CA SER A 204 6.03 16.29 7.64
C SER A 204 7.03 15.84 6.57
N SER A 205 8.32 15.84 6.91
CA SER A 205 9.35 15.09 6.17
C SER A 205 9.62 13.71 6.76
N ASP A 206 9.04 13.40 7.92
CA ASP A 206 9.12 12.10 8.59
C ASP A 206 7.79 11.35 8.40
N PRO A 207 7.81 10.20 7.69
CA PRO A 207 6.60 9.44 7.36
C PRO A 207 6.01 8.67 8.54
N VAL A 208 6.84 8.27 9.52
CA VAL A 208 6.35 7.55 10.70
C VAL A 208 5.69 8.54 11.65
N ALA A 209 6.30 9.72 11.82
CA ALA A 209 5.78 10.77 12.69
C ALA A 209 4.42 11.30 12.20
N ILE A 210 4.24 11.49 10.89
CA ILE A 210 2.96 12.01 10.34
C ILE A 210 1.82 10.99 10.47
N ASP A 211 2.12 9.71 10.26
CA ASP A 211 1.12 8.65 10.40
C ASP A 211 0.77 8.41 11.87
N GLN A 212 1.76 8.45 12.77
CA GLN A 212 1.52 8.42 14.21
C GLN A 212 0.67 9.63 14.66
N ALA A 213 1.02 10.85 14.23
CA ALA A 213 0.26 12.05 14.59
C ALA A 213 -1.18 11.99 14.06
N ALA A 214 -1.40 11.50 12.84
CA ALA A 214 -2.73 11.31 12.28
C ALA A 214 -3.54 10.29 13.10
N ALA A 215 -2.93 9.14 13.44
CA ALA A 215 -3.57 8.12 14.26
C ALA A 215 -3.98 8.65 15.64
N ASP A 216 -3.09 9.39 16.30
CA ASP A 216 -3.34 9.96 17.62
C ASP A 216 -4.44 11.03 17.58
N LEU A 217 -4.46 11.90 16.57
CA LEU A 217 -5.51 12.91 16.41
C LEU A 217 -6.88 12.28 16.15
N VAL A 218 -6.94 11.22 15.36
CA VAL A 218 -8.17 10.44 15.14
C VAL A 218 -8.62 9.78 16.46
N ASN A 219 -7.70 9.17 17.20
CA ASN A 219 -8.02 8.54 18.49
C ASN A 219 -8.41 9.56 19.57
N ALA A 220 -7.85 10.77 19.55
CA ALA A 220 -8.23 11.86 20.43
C ALA A 220 -9.57 12.52 20.08
N SER A 221 -10.10 12.29 18.88
CA SER A 221 -11.38 12.85 18.44
C SER A 221 -12.57 12.07 19.01
N GLU A 222 -13.72 12.75 19.14
CA GLU A 222 -15.00 12.10 19.42
C GLU A 222 -15.48 11.36 18.16
N GLY A 223 -15.73 10.06 18.30
CA GLY A 223 -16.18 9.18 17.22
C GLY A 223 -17.68 9.26 17.00
N PHE A 224 -18.11 9.29 15.74
CA PHE A 224 -19.52 9.40 15.37
C PHE A 224 -20.32 8.14 15.71
N THR A 225 -21.57 8.34 16.11
CA THR A 225 -22.55 7.25 16.29
C THR A 225 -23.30 6.99 14.98
N GLY A 226 -23.84 5.77 14.81
CA GLY A 226 -24.54 5.39 13.58
C GLY A 226 -23.63 5.21 12.36
N THR A 227 -22.34 4.97 12.60
CA THR A 227 -21.32 4.68 11.59
C THR A 227 -20.80 3.25 11.76
N ALA A 228 -19.82 2.83 10.96
CA ALA A 228 -19.16 1.54 11.14
C ALA A 228 -18.30 1.44 12.41
N LEU A 229 -18.10 2.54 13.15
CA LEU A 229 -17.41 2.53 14.44
C LEU A 229 -18.32 1.87 15.49
N THR A 230 -17.88 0.73 16.03
CA THR A 230 -18.69 -0.07 16.97
C THR A 230 -18.37 0.18 18.45
N CYS A 231 -17.16 0.65 18.75
CA CYS A 231 -16.71 1.03 20.09
C CYS A 231 -15.57 2.07 20.02
N GLY A 232 -15.14 2.61 21.17
CA GLY A 232 -14.05 3.61 21.23
C GLY A 232 -14.47 5.02 20.80
N HIS A 233 -15.75 5.35 20.89
CA HIS A 233 -16.29 6.67 20.50
C HIS A 233 -15.72 7.82 21.33
N GLU A 234 -15.41 7.58 22.60
CA GLU A 234 -14.85 8.58 23.51
C GLU A 234 -13.45 9.04 23.07
N PRO A 235 -13.09 10.33 23.26
CA PRO A 235 -11.71 10.80 23.11
C PRO A 235 -10.70 9.91 23.86
N GLY A 236 -9.67 9.45 23.16
CA GLY A 236 -8.68 8.50 23.67
C GLY A 236 -9.00 7.01 23.40
N GLY A 237 -10.24 6.68 23.02
CA GLY A 237 -10.60 5.35 22.53
C GLY A 237 -9.91 5.02 21.20
N ASP A 238 -9.63 3.75 20.94
CA ASP A 238 -9.00 3.30 19.70
C ASP A 238 -10.04 3.12 18.58
N LYS A 239 -10.09 4.09 17.67
CA LYS A 239 -11.06 4.13 16.57
C LYS A 239 -10.80 3.05 15.54
N PHE A 240 -9.53 2.71 15.33
CA PHE A 240 -9.14 1.72 14.34
C PHE A 240 -9.57 0.32 14.78
N ARG A 241 -9.33 -0.03 16.05
CA ARG A 241 -9.86 -1.28 16.64
C ARG A 241 -11.37 -1.25 16.82
N GLY A 242 -11.97 -0.08 16.98
CA GLY A 242 -13.43 0.08 16.98
C GLY A 242 -14.11 -0.28 15.65
N VAL A 243 -13.36 -0.24 14.54
CA VAL A 243 -13.83 -0.68 13.20
C VAL A 243 -13.28 -2.05 12.83
N HIS A 244 -11.98 -2.29 13.06
CA HIS A 244 -11.25 -3.52 12.71
C HIS A 244 -10.56 -4.12 13.95
N PRO A 245 -11.28 -4.83 14.84
CA PRO A 245 -10.80 -5.21 16.18
C PRO A 245 -9.55 -6.09 16.20
N GLU A 246 -9.41 -6.96 15.20
CA GLU A 246 -8.33 -7.95 15.13
C GLU A 246 -7.04 -7.39 14.51
N ILE A 247 -7.03 -6.12 14.09
CA ILE A 247 -5.94 -5.53 13.31
C ILE A 247 -5.11 -4.58 14.17
N GLY A 248 -3.87 -4.98 14.47
CA GLY A 248 -2.89 -4.13 15.13
C GLY A 248 -2.30 -3.11 14.18
N TRP A 249 -2.82 -1.87 14.23
CA TRP A 249 -2.41 -0.77 13.37
C TRP A 249 -1.01 -0.25 13.66
N GLU A 250 -0.48 -0.52 14.86
CA GLU A 250 0.85 -0.11 15.29
C GLU A 250 1.95 -0.84 14.53
N THR A 251 1.67 -2.03 13.99
CA THR A 251 2.68 -2.92 13.38
C THR A 251 3.47 -2.22 12.27
N GLN A 252 2.78 -1.50 11.36
CA GLN A 252 3.44 -0.74 10.30
C GLN A 252 4.33 0.39 10.84
N LEU A 253 3.92 1.07 11.92
CA LEU A 253 4.70 2.16 12.53
C LEU A 253 5.92 1.64 13.28
N ASP A 254 5.74 0.57 14.07
CA ASP A 254 6.82 -0.07 14.83
C ASP A 254 7.89 -0.61 13.89
N TYR A 255 7.47 -1.30 12.83
CA TYR A 255 8.41 -1.85 11.88
C TYR A 255 9.11 -0.78 11.05
N ALA A 256 8.41 0.29 10.65
CA ALA A 256 9.04 1.40 9.94
C ALA A 256 10.07 2.15 10.82
N ALA A 257 9.75 2.37 12.10
CA ALA A 257 10.69 2.94 13.05
C ALA A 257 11.91 2.01 13.27
N LEU A 258 11.69 0.69 13.40
CA LEU A 258 12.76 -0.30 13.51
C LEU A 258 13.69 -0.29 12.29
N ARG A 259 13.15 -0.07 11.09
CA ARG A 259 13.91 0.08 9.84
C ARG A 259 14.60 1.43 9.70
N GLY A 260 14.40 2.36 10.64
CA GLY A 260 15.02 3.69 10.61
C GLY A 260 14.40 4.64 9.58
N LEU A 261 13.15 4.41 9.18
CA LEU A 261 12.44 5.22 8.18
C LEU A 261 11.82 6.50 8.77
N GLY A 262 11.80 6.63 10.08
CA GLY A 262 11.24 7.77 10.80
C GLY A 262 11.10 7.46 12.29
N SER A 263 10.51 8.40 13.02
CA SER A 263 10.26 8.28 14.46
C SER A 263 8.77 8.21 14.78
N ARG A 264 8.41 7.42 15.80
CA ARG A 264 7.07 7.50 16.41
C ARG A 264 6.92 8.74 17.30
N GLU A 265 8.00 9.39 17.69
CA GLU A 265 7.96 10.64 18.44
C GLU A 265 7.79 11.84 17.50
N TYR A 266 6.93 12.77 17.87
CA TYR A 266 6.65 13.97 17.07
C TYR A 266 6.28 15.16 17.96
N ILE A 267 6.35 16.37 17.37
CA ILE A 267 5.88 17.61 17.98
C ILE A 267 4.90 18.25 16.99
N LEU A 268 3.64 18.45 17.40
CA LEU A 268 2.68 19.19 16.59
C LEU A 268 2.92 20.70 16.72
N LYS A 269 2.96 21.37 15.56
CA LYS A 269 3.05 22.83 15.45
C LYS A 269 1.91 23.32 14.58
N ASN A 270 1.00 24.09 15.17
CA ASN A 270 -0.10 24.69 14.42
C ASN A 270 0.42 25.87 13.59
N ILE A 271 0.18 25.84 12.28
CA ILE A 271 0.62 26.87 11.33
C ILE A 271 -0.48 27.92 11.10
N ALA A 272 -1.72 27.64 11.54
CA ALA A 272 -2.88 28.52 11.36
C ALA A 272 -2.92 29.74 12.32
N GLU A 273 -2.00 29.82 13.28
CA GLU A 273 -1.86 30.97 14.17
C GLU A 273 -0.71 31.87 13.67
N ARG A 274 -1.00 32.72 12.69
CA ARG A 274 -0.20 33.90 12.35
C ARG A 274 -1.04 35.16 12.49
#